data_AF-F2L1Z3-F1
#
_entry.id   AF-F2L1Z3-F1
#
_cell.length_a   1.000
_cell.length_b   1.000
_cell.length_c   1.000
_cell.angle_alpha   90.00
_cell.angle_beta   90.00
_cell.angle_gamma   90.00
#
_symmetry.space_group_name_H-M   'P 1'
#
loop_
_entity.id
_entity.type
_entity.pdbx_description
1 polymer ?
#
loop_
_entity_poly.entity_id
_entity_poly.type
_entity_poly.pdbx_seq_one_letter_code
_entity_poly.pdbx_strand_id
1 'polypeptide(L)'
;MDLVRDLARSLRDLDRAARRYDDEELNEAVAQVMRELGAVVEVLGKLADIYEELEVLVKGVLRLDSPAIAEVELKDGEEISSFVERCREAGADPNKALAYLLATEKARLVQDGGKVVLKLGVRKA
;
A
#
# COMPACT_ATOMS: atom_id res chain seq x y z
N MET A 1 -9.77 4.24 9.86
CA MET A 1 -9.36 4.28 11.28
C MET A 1 -10.55 4.26 12.25
N ASP A 2 -11.76 4.61 11.79
CA ASP A 2 -12.94 4.71 12.66
C ASP A 2 -13.37 3.35 13.23
N LEU A 3 -13.29 2.26 12.43
CA LEU A 3 -13.64 0.91 12.86
C LEU A 3 -12.88 0.45 14.13
N VAL A 4 -11.56 0.66 14.20
CA VAL A 4 -10.74 0.26 15.37
C VAL A 4 -11.11 1.09 16.60
N ARG A 5 -11.41 2.38 16.39
CA ARG A 5 -11.84 3.30 17.45
C ARG A 5 -13.21 2.91 18.00
N ASP A 6 -14.14 2.59 17.12
CA ASP A 6 -15.50 2.18 17.45
C ASP A 6 -15.50 0.82 18.15
N LEU A 7 -14.69 -0.13 17.69
CA LEU A 7 -14.51 -1.43 18.35
C LEU A 7 -13.91 -1.28 19.75
N ALA A 8 -12.87 -0.46 19.90
CA ALA A 8 -12.26 -0.17 21.21
C ALA A 8 -13.20 0.58 22.17
N ARG A 9 -14.20 1.30 21.63
CA ARG A 9 -15.24 1.94 22.43
C ARG A 9 -16.28 0.91 22.88
N SER A 10 -16.80 0.11 21.96
CA SER A 10 -17.75 -0.98 22.28
C SER A 10 -17.19 -1.97 23.30
N LEU A 11 -15.90 -2.34 23.18
CA LEU A 11 -15.23 -3.21 24.16
C LEU A 11 -15.12 -2.57 25.54
N ARG A 12 -14.85 -1.26 25.62
CA ARG A 12 -14.84 -0.53 26.90
C ARG A 12 -16.23 -0.45 27.54
N ASP A 13 -17.27 -0.28 26.73
CA ASP A 13 -18.64 -0.26 27.22
C ASP A 13 -19.07 -1.66 27.73
N LEU A 14 -18.60 -2.73 27.08
CA LEU A 14 -18.76 -4.12 27.50
C LEU A 14 -18.01 -4.45 28.81
N ASP A 15 -16.73 -4.07 28.95
CA ASP A 15 -15.97 -4.22 30.22
C ASP A 15 -16.67 -3.49 31.37
N ARG A 16 -17.15 -2.27 31.12
CA ARG A 16 -17.91 -1.51 32.14
C ARG A 16 -19.22 -2.20 32.52
N ALA A 17 -19.92 -2.82 31.55
CA ALA A 17 -21.13 -3.58 31.82
C ALA A 17 -20.81 -4.86 32.61
N ALA A 18 -19.81 -5.63 32.19
CA ALA A 18 -19.37 -6.86 32.84
C ALA A 18 -19.01 -6.63 34.32
N ARG A 19 -18.21 -5.60 34.62
CA ARG A 19 -17.90 -5.20 36.01
C ARG A 19 -19.12 -4.76 36.81
N ARG A 20 -20.12 -4.15 36.18
CA ARG A 20 -21.35 -3.73 36.86
C ARG A 20 -22.21 -4.92 37.28
N TYR A 21 -22.13 -6.03 36.54
CA TYR A 21 -22.89 -7.25 36.78
C TYR A 21 -22.05 -8.37 37.44
N ASP A 22 -20.80 -8.07 37.84
CA ASP A 22 -19.85 -9.04 38.41
C ASP A 22 -19.63 -10.28 37.53
N ASP A 23 -19.69 -10.09 36.21
CA ASP A 23 -19.48 -11.14 35.21
C ASP A 23 -17.98 -11.28 34.92
N GLU A 24 -17.33 -12.17 35.65
CA GLU A 24 -15.88 -12.42 35.54
C GLU A 24 -15.50 -13.01 34.17
N GLU A 25 -16.31 -13.93 33.63
CA GLU A 25 -16.05 -14.58 32.34
C GLU A 25 -16.09 -13.55 31.19
N LEU A 26 -17.07 -12.64 31.21
CA LEU A 26 -17.16 -11.57 30.24
C LEU A 26 -16.01 -10.55 30.38
N ASN A 27 -15.60 -10.23 31.62
CA ASN A 27 -14.45 -9.35 31.86
C ASN A 27 -13.15 -9.94 31.29
N GLU A 28 -12.90 -11.24 31.51
CA GLU A 28 -11.73 -11.92 30.97
C GLU A 28 -11.74 -11.96 29.44
N ALA A 29 -12.90 -12.27 28.84
CA ALA A 29 -13.06 -12.27 27.39
C ALA A 29 -12.80 -10.89 26.78
N VAL A 30 -13.37 -9.82 27.37
CA VAL A 30 -13.14 -8.45 26.88
C VAL A 30 -11.67 -8.06 27.03
N ALA A 31 -11.03 -8.39 28.15
CA ALA A 31 -9.61 -8.13 28.36
C ALA A 31 -8.72 -8.84 27.34
N GLN A 32 -9.06 -10.08 26.96
CA GLN A 32 -8.37 -10.82 25.91
C GLN A 32 -8.52 -10.14 24.55
N VAL A 33 -9.74 -9.79 24.16
CA VAL A 33 -9.98 -9.11 22.87
C VAL A 33 -9.29 -7.76 22.80
N MET A 34 -9.22 -7.00 23.91
CA MET A 34 -8.46 -5.75 23.95
C MET A 34 -6.94 -5.97 23.76
N ARG A 35 -6.37 -7.04 24.30
CA ARG A 35 -4.95 -7.39 24.07
C ARG A 35 -4.69 -7.74 22.61
N GLU A 36 -5.54 -8.58 22.03
CA GLU A 36 -5.44 -8.97 20.62
C GLU A 36 -5.59 -7.76 19.69
N LEU A 37 -6.51 -6.84 19.98
CA LEU A 37 -6.65 -5.59 19.25
C LEU A 37 -5.38 -4.73 19.33
N GLY A 38 -4.74 -4.67 20.51
CA GLY A 38 -3.45 -3.98 20.68
C GLY A 38 -2.35 -4.55 19.79
N ALA A 39 -2.23 -5.88 19.72
CA ALA A 39 -1.27 -6.55 18.83
C ALA A 39 -1.54 -6.26 17.35
N VAL A 40 -2.82 -6.24 16.93
CA VAL A 40 -3.19 -5.87 15.56
C VAL A 40 -2.80 -4.43 15.25
N VAL A 41 -3.04 -3.49 16.17
CA VAL A 41 -2.64 -2.08 15.99
C VAL A 41 -1.13 -1.95 15.87
N GLU A 42 -0.35 -2.69 16.65
CA GLU A 42 1.11 -2.70 16.57
C GLU A 42 1.61 -3.21 15.19
N VAL A 43 1.02 -4.30 14.69
CA VAL A 43 1.35 -4.84 13.36
C VAL A 43 1.01 -3.83 12.27
N LEU A 44 -0.15 -3.18 12.35
CA LEU A 44 -0.55 -2.15 11.39
C LEU A 44 0.39 -0.93 11.43
N GLY A 45 0.87 -0.54 12.61
CA GLY A 45 1.87 0.51 12.77
C GLY A 45 3.17 0.15 12.05
N LYS A 46 3.73 -1.03 12.32
CA LYS A 46 4.94 -1.52 11.64
C LYS A 46 4.79 -1.60 10.13
N LEU A 47 3.61 -2.02 9.64
CA LEU A 47 3.32 -2.03 8.21
C LEU A 47 3.32 -0.62 7.62
N ALA A 48 2.72 0.36 8.32
CA ALA A 48 2.74 1.75 7.88
C ALA A 48 4.17 2.30 7.80
N ASP A 49 5.01 2.02 8.79
CA ASP A 49 6.43 2.42 8.79
C ASP A 49 7.19 1.81 7.60
N ILE A 50 6.98 0.50 7.34
CA ILE A 50 7.56 -0.18 6.17
C ILE A 50 7.10 0.47 4.86
N TYR A 51 5.82 0.84 4.76
CA TYR A 51 5.29 1.53 3.58
C TYR A 51 5.94 2.89 3.38
N GLU A 52 6.15 3.66 4.45
CA GLU A 52 6.81 4.96 4.39
C GLU A 52 8.30 4.81 3.98
N GLU A 53 9.01 3.85 4.55
CA GLU A 53 10.40 3.55 4.15
C GLU A 53 10.49 3.11 2.69
N LEU A 54 9.57 2.26 2.23
CA LEU A 54 9.46 1.86 0.83
C LEU A 54 9.17 3.07 -0.06
N GLU A 55 8.28 3.97 0.35
CA GLU A 55 7.99 5.20 -0.39
C GLU A 55 9.22 6.10 -0.50
N VAL A 56 9.99 6.26 0.57
CA VAL A 56 11.24 7.02 0.58
C VAL A 56 12.30 6.37 -0.30
N LEU A 57 12.46 5.04 -0.24
CA LEU A 57 13.39 4.31 -1.12
C LEU A 57 12.98 4.47 -2.59
N VAL A 58 11.72 4.28 -2.89
CA VAL A 58 11.19 4.34 -4.26
C VAL A 58 11.26 5.77 -4.80
N LYS A 59 10.88 6.80 -4.03
CA LYS A 59 10.95 8.20 -4.48
C LYS A 59 12.37 8.78 -4.42
N GLY A 60 13.21 8.34 -3.50
CA GLY A 60 14.58 8.82 -3.31
C GLY A 60 15.58 8.12 -4.22
N VAL A 61 15.69 6.78 -4.11
CA VAL A 61 16.67 5.99 -4.86
C VAL A 61 16.34 5.97 -6.35
N LEU A 62 15.08 5.76 -6.75
CA LEU A 62 14.74 5.74 -8.19
C LEU A 62 14.77 7.13 -8.85
N ARG A 63 14.65 8.23 -8.09
CA ARG A 63 14.88 9.59 -8.63
C ARG A 63 16.35 9.90 -8.85
N LEU A 64 17.23 9.39 -7.98
CA LEU A 64 18.66 9.68 -8.03
C LEU A 64 19.41 8.81 -9.05
N ASP A 65 18.94 7.59 -9.32
CA ASP A 65 19.63 6.58 -10.16
C ASP A 65 19.09 6.40 -11.59
N SER A 66 18.29 7.31 -12.14
CA SER A 66 17.74 7.05 -13.50
C SER A 66 17.67 8.24 -14.46
N PRO A 67 18.82 8.58 -15.07
CA PRO A 67 18.83 9.20 -16.39
C PRO A 67 18.07 8.35 -17.42
N ALA A 68 18.16 7.01 -17.32
CA ALA A 68 17.61 6.08 -18.31
C ALA A 68 16.07 6.04 -18.37
N ILE A 69 15.36 6.35 -17.27
CA ILE A 69 13.89 6.39 -17.26
C ILE A 69 13.36 7.63 -17.99
N ALA A 70 14.14 8.71 -18.06
CA ALA A 70 13.76 9.91 -18.80
C ALA A 70 13.74 9.66 -20.33
N GLU A 71 14.46 8.65 -20.81
CA GLU A 71 14.57 8.32 -22.24
C GLU A 71 13.49 7.34 -22.72
N VAL A 72 12.87 6.58 -21.82
CA VAL A 72 11.79 5.65 -22.20
C VAL A 72 10.48 6.42 -22.34
N GLU A 73 10.13 6.77 -23.58
CA GLU A 73 8.86 7.41 -23.91
C GLU A 73 7.69 6.51 -23.47
N LEU A 74 6.81 7.05 -22.62
CA LEU A 74 5.66 6.36 -22.06
C LEU A 74 4.48 6.43 -23.04
N LYS A 75 3.96 5.26 -23.46
CA LYS A 75 2.87 5.18 -24.45
C LYS A 75 1.56 4.77 -23.77
N ASP A 76 0.49 5.54 -23.99
CA ASP A 76 -0.82 5.20 -23.41
C ASP A 76 -1.43 3.95 -24.05
N GLY A 77 -1.83 2.98 -23.21
CA GLY A 77 -2.38 1.70 -23.66
C GLY A 77 -1.33 0.70 -24.14
N GLU A 78 -0.06 0.92 -23.83
CA GLU A 78 1.01 -0.01 -24.18
C GLU A 78 0.94 -1.30 -23.36
N GLU A 79 1.09 -2.45 -24.01
CA GLU A 79 1.17 -3.75 -23.32
C GLU A 79 2.47 -3.87 -22.50
N ILE A 80 2.41 -4.46 -21.29
CA ILE A 80 3.59 -4.62 -20.43
C ILE A 80 4.75 -5.32 -21.16
N SER A 81 4.45 -6.35 -21.95
CA SER A 81 5.45 -7.10 -22.72
C SER A 81 6.24 -6.17 -23.66
N SER A 82 5.54 -5.32 -24.39
CA SER A 82 6.13 -4.33 -25.30
C SER A 82 6.95 -3.28 -24.56
N PHE A 83 6.45 -2.79 -23.42
CA PHE A 83 7.21 -1.84 -22.58
C PHE A 83 8.53 -2.45 -22.09
N VAL A 84 8.49 -3.70 -21.59
CA VAL A 84 9.68 -4.41 -21.09
C VAL A 84 10.73 -4.59 -22.18
N GLU A 85 10.32 -4.93 -23.40
CA GLU A 85 11.22 -5.05 -24.55
C GLU A 85 11.89 -3.71 -24.87
N ARG A 86 11.11 -2.62 -24.97
CA ARG A 86 11.67 -1.28 -25.26
C ARG A 86 12.64 -0.81 -24.19
N CYS A 87 12.36 -1.06 -22.90
CA CYS A 87 13.29 -0.74 -21.83
C CYS A 87 14.63 -1.46 -22.02
N ARG A 88 14.60 -2.75 -22.37
CA ARG A 88 15.82 -3.53 -22.61
C ARG A 88 16.60 -3.02 -23.83
N GLU A 89 15.90 -2.69 -24.91
CA GLU A 89 16.51 -2.10 -26.12
C GLU A 89 17.20 -0.76 -25.83
N ALA A 90 16.61 0.05 -24.94
CA ALA A 90 17.18 1.30 -24.47
C ALA A 90 18.28 1.13 -23.40
N GLY A 91 18.65 -0.11 -23.04
CA GLY A 91 19.63 -0.39 -22.00
C GLY A 91 19.16 -0.07 -20.58
N ALA A 92 17.85 0.15 -20.38
CA ALA A 92 17.23 0.40 -19.08
C ALA A 92 16.76 -0.90 -18.41
N ASP A 93 16.77 -0.93 -17.08
CA ASP A 93 16.17 -2.02 -16.31
C ASP A 93 14.63 -1.86 -16.33
N PRO A 94 13.89 -2.78 -16.97
CA PRO A 94 12.44 -2.67 -17.12
C PRO A 94 11.70 -2.71 -15.77
N ASN A 95 12.23 -3.42 -14.77
CA ASN A 95 11.60 -3.52 -13.46
C ASN A 95 11.73 -2.20 -12.71
N LYS A 96 12.91 -1.58 -12.75
CA LYS A 96 13.14 -0.26 -12.14
C LYS A 96 12.32 0.82 -12.83
N ALA A 97 12.27 0.81 -14.17
CA ALA A 97 11.48 1.75 -14.94
C ALA A 97 9.99 1.64 -14.61
N LEU A 98 9.44 0.42 -14.64
CA LEU A 98 8.05 0.17 -14.29
C LEU A 98 7.73 0.60 -12.84
N ALA A 99 8.56 0.20 -11.88
CA ALA A 99 8.37 0.56 -10.47
C ALA A 99 8.33 2.07 -10.26
N TYR A 100 9.24 2.82 -10.87
CA TYR A 100 9.26 4.28 -10.81
C TYR A 100 7.99 4.89 -11.42
N LEU A 101 7.56 4.43 -12.60
CA LEU A 101 6.39 4.99 -13.29
C LEU A 101 5.10 4.78 -12.51
N LEU A 102 4.94 3.62 -11.87
CA LEU A 102 3.80 3.31 -11.02
C LEU A 102 3.85 4.11 -9.71
N ALA A 103 5.00 4.16 -9.05
CA ALA A 103 5.14 4.83 -7.77
C ALA A 103 5.12 6.36 -7.85
N THR A 104 5.48 6.93 -8.99
CA THR A 104 5.33 8.37 -9.25
C THR A 104 3.99 8.72 -9.88
N GLU A 105 3.06 7.74 -9.96
CA GLU A 105 1.72 7.88 -10.53
C GLU A 105 1.72 8.42 -11.97
N LYS A 106 2.84 8.29 -12.70
CA LYS A 106 2.95 8.65 -14.12
C LYS A 106 2.24 7.65 -15.01
N ALA A 107 2.07 6.41 -14.54
CA ALA A 107 1.30 5.38 -15.20
C ALA A 107 0.54 4.51 -14.18
N ARG A 108 -0.42 3.74 -14.66
CA ARG A 108 -1.15 2.70 -13.91
C ARG A 108 -1.32 1.46 -14.78
N LEU A 109 -1.44 0.30 -14.14
CA LEU A 109 -1.75 -0.95 -14.82
C LEU A 109 -3.26 -1.12 -14.92
N VAL A 110 -3.75 -1.44 -16.12
CA VAL A 110 -5.16 -1.71 -16.39
C VAL A 110 -5.26 -3.01 -17.17
N GLN A 111 -6.27 -3.81 -16.86
CA GLN A 111 -6.62 -4.96 -17.67
C GLN A 111 -7.51 -4.51 -18.84
N ASP A 112 -7.08 -4.76 -20.07
CA ASP A 112 -7.80 -4.42 -21.30
C ASP A 112 -7.79 -5.62 -22.24
N GLY A 113 -8.98 -6.14 -22.58
CA GLY A 113 -9.12 -7.27 -23.50
C GLY A 113 -8.35 -8.53 -23.10
N GLY A 114 -8.18 -8.79 -21.79
CA GLY A 114 -7.40 -9.94 -21.29
C GLY A 114 -5.88 -9.71 -21.21
N LYS A 115 -5.40 -8.53 -21.60
CA LYS A 115 -4.01 -8.11 -21.50
C LYS A 115 -3.83 -7.09 -20.39
N VAL A 116 -2.60 -6.93 -19.89
CA VAL A 116 -2.26 -5.87 -18.95
C VAL A 116 -1.52 -4.76 -19.70
N VAL A 117 -2.07 -3.56 -19.65
CA VAL A 117 -1.54 -2.37 -20.34
C VAL A 117 -1.19 -1.27 -19.36
N LEU A 118 -0.19 -0.47 -19.72
CA LEU A 118 0.18 0.78 -19.07
C LEU A 118 -0.72 1.89 -19.59
N LYS A 119 -1.49 2.51 -18.69
CA LYS A 119 -2.24 3.73 -18.94
C LYS A 119 -1.56 4.91 -18.28
N LEU A 120 -1.47 6.04 -18.98
CA LEU A 120 -0.89 7.26 -18.41
C LEU A 120 -1.72 7.74 -17.20
N GLY A 121 -1.02 8.18 -16.17
CA GLY A 121 -1.63 8.78 -14.99
C GLY A 121 -2.28 10.11 -15.37
N VAL A 122 -3.58 10.25 -15.09
CA VAL A 122 -4.26 11.54 -15.23
C VAL A 122 -3.74 12.43 -14.11
N ARG A 123 -2.90 13.43 -14.42
CA ARG A 123 -2.66 14.52 -13.47
C ARG A 123 -4.02 15.15 -13.20
N LYS A 124 -4.59 14.93 -12.02
CA LYS A 124 -5.55 15.90 -11.48
C LYS A 124 -4.74 17.17 -11.22
N ALA A 125 -4.94 18.14 -12.11
CA ALA A 125 -4.52 19.52 -11.89
C ALA A 125 -5.23 20.10 -10.67
#